data_AF-A0A3B8WTT7-F1
#
_entry.id   AF-A0A3B8WTT7-F1
#
_cell.length_a   1.000
_cell.length_b   1.000
_cell.length_c   1.000
_cell.angle_alpha   90.00
_cell.angle_beta   90.00
_cell.angle_gamma   90.00
#
_symmetry.space_group_name_H-M   'P 1'
#
loop_
_entity.id
_entity.type
_entity.pdbx_description
1 polymer ?
#
loop_
_entity_poly.entity_id
_entity_poly.type
_entity_poly.pdbx_seq_one_letter_code
_entity_poly.pdbx_strand_id
1 'polypeptide(L)'
;MRVEYINPFVETSFQILKEVLGGADVKRGDLYLKSTAMPVMGVAALVGLAGDVEGRVLFDMSFETALNIASKMNGETLTQFDDLAKATISELANLITAQAVTKLHEL
;
A
#
# COMPACT_ATOMS: atom_id res chain seq x y z
N MET A 1 4.86 14.82 11.39
CA MET A 1 3.47 14.36 11.19
C MET A 1 2.98 13.78 12.51
N ARG A 2 1.77 14.12 12.98
CA ARG A 2 1.23 13.55 14.22
C ARG A 2 0.87 12.08 14.01
N VAL A 3 0.98 11.26 15.06
CA VAL A 3 0.67 9.83 15.00
C VAL A 3 -0.79 9.59 14.61
N GLU A 4 -1.69 10.49 15.01
CA GLU A 4 -3.11 10.44 14.65
C GLU A 4 -3.34 10.40 13.13
N TYR A 5 -2.46 11.03 12.33
CA TYR A 5 -2.58 11.04 10.87
C TYR A 5 -1.98 9.80 10.20
N ILE A 6 -1.17 9.03 10.91
CA ILE A 6 -0.48 7.84 10.39
C ILE A 6 -1.34 6.59 10.62
N ASN A 7 -2.04 6.52 11.75
CA ASN A 7 -2.84 5.36 12.13
C ASN A 7 -3.89 4.96 11.07
N PRO A 8 -4.66 5.88 10.44
CA PRO A 8 -5.59 5.53 9.38
C PRO A 8 -4.94 4.76 8.23
N PHE A 9 -3.73 5.17 7.80
CA PHE A 9 -3.01 4.50 6.72
C PHE A 9 -2.54 3.12 7.14
N VAL A 10 -2.01 2.98 8.35
CA VAL A 10 -1.46 1.70 8.81
C VAL A 10 -2.56 0.67 9.02
N GLU A 11 -3.66 1.06 9.64
CA GLU A 11 -4.80 0.16 9.86
C GLU A 11 -5.45 -0.25 8.54
N THR A 12 -5.72 0.70 7.65
CA THR A 12 -6.33 0.42 6.36
C THR A 12 -5.43 -0.44 5.48
N SER A 13 -4.12 -0.18 5.46
CA SER A 13 -3.16 -1.05 4.74
C SER A 13 -3.26 -2.49 5.23
N PHE A 14 -3.29 -2.71 6.55
CA PHE A 14 -3.37 -4.05 7.13
C PHE A 14 -4.69 -4.75 6.78
N GLN A 15 -5.82 -4.06 6.85
CA GLN A 15 -7.14 -4.63 6.53
C GLN A 15 -7.26 -4.99 5.05
N ILE A 16 -6.91 -4.06 4.15
CA ILE A 16 -6.98 -4.30 2.70
C ILE A 16 -6.04 -5.43 2.29
N LEU A 17 -4.81 -5.47 2.82
CA LEU A 17 -3.88 -6.56 2.51
C LEU A 17 -4.42 -7.92 2.98
N LYS A 18 -5.05 -8.01 4.15
CA LYS A 18 -5.67 -9.26 4.62
C LYS A 18 -6.84 -9.71 3.74
N GLU A 19 -7.67 -8.77 3.33
CA GLU A 19 -8.83 -9.02 2.48
C GLU A 19 -8.39 -9.50 1.09
N VAL A 20 -7.55 -8.71 0.43
CA VAL A 20 -7.01 -9.00 -0.91
C VAL A 20 -6.24 -10.32 -0.91
N LEU A 21 -5.46 -10.60 0.13
CA LEU A 21 -4.69 -11.84 0.22
C LEU A 21 -5.49 -13.05 0.70
N GLY A 22 -6.81 -12.91 0.92
CA GLY A 22 -7.70 -14.01 1.26
C GLY A 22 -7.35 -14.69 2.58
N GLY A 23 -6.97 -13.91 3.60
CA GLY A 23 -6.64 -14.45 4.92
C GLY A 23 -5.20 -14.98 5.07
N ALA A 24 -4.28 -14.61 4.17
CA ALA A 24 -2.85 -14.84 4.38
C ALA A 24 -2.39 -14.26 5.74
N ASP A 25 -1.30 -14.83 6.27
CA ASP A 25 -0.67 -14.38 7.53
C ASP A 25 0.05 -13.04 7.32
N VAL A 26 -0.74 -11.97 7.19
CA VAL A 26 -0.26 -10.59 7.14
C VAL A 26 0.15 -10.19 8.56
N LYS A 27 1.40 -9.77 8.72
CA LYS A 27 1.94 -9.27 9.98
C LYS A 27 2.30 -7.81 9.86
N ARG A 28 1.83 -7.03 10.82
CA ARG A 28 2.24 -5.63 10.97
C ARG A 28 3.55 -5.59 11.77
N GLY A 29 4.56 -4.90 11.22
CA GLY A 29 5.79 -4.58 11.94
C GLY A 29 5.65 -3.31 12.80
N ASP A 30 6.71 -2.99 13.53
CA ASP A 30 6.76 -1.79 14.36
C ASP A 30 6.77 -0.51 13.50
N LEU A 31 6.11 0.53 14.02
CA LEU A 31 6.15 1.85 13.42
C LEU A 31 7.40 2.58 13.87
N TYR A 32 8.16 3.13 12.92
CA TYR A 32 9.34 3.93 13.21
C TYR A 32 9.46 5.08 12.23
N LEU A 33 10.11 6.15 12.68
CA LEU A 33 10.49 7.26 11.82
C LEU A 33 11.75 6.88 11.04
N LYS A 34 11.69 7.02 9.73
CA LYS A 34 12.81 6.74 8.84
C LYS A 34 13.52 8.05 8.53
N SER A 35 14.80 8.16 8.92
CA SER A 35 15.59 9.39 8.79
C SER A 35 16.24 9.57 7.41
N THR A 36 16.32 8.50 6.61
CA THR A 36 16.98 8.50 5.30
C THR A 36 16.13 7.80 4.24
N ALA A 37 16.22 8.28 2.99
CA ALA A 37 15.65 7.57 1.86
C ALA A 37 16.36 6.21 1.69
N MET A 38 15.58 5.13 1.55
CA MET A 38 16.12 3.82 1.16
C MET A 38 15.97 3.64 -0.34
N PRO A 39 16.84 2.83 -0.98
CA PRO A 39 16.58 2.34 -2.31
C PRO A 39 15.23 1.63 -2.36
N VAL A 40 14.51 1.81 -3.47
CA VAL A 40 13.28 1.07 -3.77
C VAL A 40 13.62 -0.42 -3.81
N MET A 41 12.81 -1.25 -3.15
CA MET A 41 13.04 -2.70 -3.06
C MET A 41 12.80 -3.42 -4.39
N GLY A 42 11.96 -2.85 -5.25
CA GLY A 42 11.76 -3.31 -6.62
C GLY A 42 10.60 -2.58 -7.29
N VAL A 43 9.43 -2.61 -6.64
CA VAL A 43 8.21 -1.94 -7.13
C VAL A 43 7.76 -0.93 -6.10
N ALA A 44 7.61 0.32 -6.54
CA ALA A 44 7.10 1.40 -5.73
C ALA A 44 5.84 2.01 -6.35
N ALA A 45 4.76 2.08 -5.58
CA ALA A 45 3.56 2.84 -5.91
C ALA A 45 3.51 4.10 -5.04
N LEU A 46 3.33 5.26 -5.68
CA LEU A 46 3.31 6.56 -5.03
C LEU A 46 1.94 7.19 -5.24
N VAL A 47 1.30 7.60 -4.15
CA VAL A 47 0.05 8.36 -4.19
C VAL A 47 0.28 9.73 -3.55
N GLY A 48 -0.01 10.79 -4.30
CA GLY A 48 0.06 12.15 -3.81
C GLY A 48 -1.21 12.53 -3.05
N LEU A 49 -1.05 13.23 -1.94
CA LEU A 49 -2.14 13.82 -1.16
C LEU A 49 -2.05 15.34 -1.27
N ALA A 50 -3.19 15.98 -1.54
CA ALA A 50 -3.33 17.43 -1.67
C ALA A 50 -4.60 17.89 -0.96
N GLY A 51 -4.60 19.14 -0.48
CA GLY A 51 -5.70 19.74 0.30
C GLY A 51 -5.19 20.22 1.66
N ASP A 52 -6.03 20.13 2.69
CA ASP A 52 -5.67 20.56 4.06
C ASP A 52 -4.51 19.76 4.66
N VAL A 53 -4.31 18.53 4.16
CA VAL A 53 -3.13 17.71 4.43
C VAL A 53 -2.43 17.42 3.11
N GLU A 54 -1.21 17.92 2.96
CA GLU A 54 -0.36 17.66 1.80
C GLU A 54 0.71 16.64 2.14
N GLY A 55 0.98 15.73 1.20
CA GLY A 55 1.98 14.70 1.42
C GLY A 55 2.01 13.65 0.32
N ARG A 56 2.70 12.56 0.62
CA ARG A 56 2.81 11.41 -0.28
C ARG A 56 2.77 10.13 0.54
N VAL A 57 2.06 9.14 0.01
CA VAL A 57 2.06 7.77 0.53
C VAL A 57 2.86 6.92 -0.44
N LEU A 58 3.84 6.19 0.08
CA LEU A 58 4.70 5.30 -0.69
C LEU A 58 4.47 3.85 -0.24
N PHE A 59 4.10 3.01 -1.18
CA PHE A 59 4.06 1.56 -1.01
C PHE A 59 5.28 0.98 -1.73
N ASP A 60 6.24 0.45 -0.97
CA ASP A 60 7.47 -0.14 -1.51
C ASP A 60 7.48 -1.64 -1.17
N MET A 61 7.77 -2.46 -2.17
CA MET A 61 7.78 -3.92 -2.07
C MET A 61 8.77 -4.54 -3.05
N SER A 62 9.17 -5.78 -2.79
CA SER A 62 9.97 -6.55 -3.76
C SER A 62 9.12 -6.86 -5.00
N PHE A 63 9.80 -7.17 -6.11
CA PHE A 63 9.14 -7.59 -7.34
C PHE A 63 8.32 -8.87 -7.16
N GLU A 64 8.85 -9.82 -6.37
CA GLU A 64 8.15 -11.06 -6.02
C GLU A 64 6.86 -10.78 -5.24
N THR A 65 6.92 -9.90 -4.23
CA THR A 65 5.74 -9.51 -3.46
C THR A 65 4.70 -8.85 -4.34
N ALA A 66 5.11 -7.95 -5.24
CA ALA A 66 4.21 -7.28 -6.17
C ALA A 66 3.49 -8.29 -7.09
N LEU A 67 4.23 -9.23 -7.68
CA LEU A 67 3.63 -10.27 -8.52
C LEU A 67 2.67 -11.18 -7.77
N ASN A 68 3.03 -11.59 -6.55
CA ASN A 68 2.18 -12.46 -5.73
C ASN A 68 0.88 -11.76 -5.33
N ILE A 69 0.94 -10.47 -4.95
CA ILE A 69 -0.26 -9.68 -4.66
C ILE A 69 -1.11 -9.51 -5.92
N ALA A 70 -0.50 -9.11 -7.03
CA ALA A 70 -1.22 -8.92 -8.29
C ALA A 70 -1.87 -10.21 -8.79
N SER A 71 -1.18 -11.34 -8.69
CA SER A 71 -1.72 -12.67 -9.00
C SER A 71 -2.95 -12.98 -8.16
N LYS A 72 -2.86 -12.72 -6.85
CA LYS A 72 -3.96 -12.99 -5.92
C LYS A 72 -5.18 -12.12 -6.19
N MET A 73 -4.98 -10.84 -6.51
CA MET A 73 -6.06 -9.90 -6.86
C MET A 73 -6.75 -10.26 -8.19
N ASN A 74 -6.01 -10.74 -9.19
CA ASN A 74 -6.58 -11.11 -10.49
C ASN A 74 -7.12 -12.54 -10.52
N GLY A 75 -6.83 -13.37 -9.51
CA GLY A 75 -7.27 -14.76 -9.47
C GLY A 75 -6.52 -15.70 -10.41
N GLU A 76 -5.37 -15.28 -10.95
CA GLU A 76 -4.51 -16.07 -11.84
C GLU A 76 -3.03 -15.88 -11.48
N THR A 77 -2.16 -16.80 -11.93
CA THR A 77 -0.72 -16.67 -11.67
C THR A 77 -0.08 -15.74 -12.71
N LEU A 78 0.34 -14.56 -12.28
CA LEU A 78 1.12 -13.63 -13.10
C LEU A 78 2.61 -13.93 -12.94
N THR A 79 3.28 -14.16 -14.07
CA THR A 79 4.72 -14.50 -14.11
C THR A 79 5.61 -13.32 -14.47
N GLN A 80 5.02 -12.21 -14.92
CA GLN A 80 5.72 -11.02 -15.38
C GLN A 80 5.03 -9.77 -14.84
N PHE A 81 5.82 -8.74 -14.54
CA PHE A 81 5.30 -7.46 -14.09
C PHE A 81 5.02 -6.58 -15.31
N ASP A 82 3.96 -6.93 -16.03
CA ASP A 82 3.48 -6.24 -17.21
C ASP A 82 2.44 -5.16 -16.85
N ASP A 83 1.74 -4.64 -17.86
CA ASP A 83 0.74 -3.59 -17.67
C ASP A 83 -0.42 -4.02 -16.76
N LEU A 84 -0.79 -5.30 -16.76
CA LEU A 84 -1.83 -5.82 -15.86
C LEU A 84 -1.33 -5.81 -14.42
N ALA A 85 -0.16 -6.39 -14.15
CA ALA A 85 0.41 -6.39 -12.81
C ALA A 85 0.62 -4.97 -12.27
N LYS A 86 1.10 -4.04 -13.12
CA LYS A 86 1.27 -2.62 -12.78
C LYS A 86 -0.06 -1.95 -12.46
N ALA A 87 -1.10 -2.19 -13.26
CA ALA A 87 -2.43 -1.65 -13.02
C ALA A 87 -3.01 -2.17 -11.68
N THR A 88 -2.85 -3.45 -11.39
CA THR A 88 -3.32 -4.06 -10.15
C THR A 88 -2.62 -3.50 -8.91
N ILE A 89 -1.30 -3.30 -8.94
CA ILE A 89 -0.58 -2.67 -7.82
C ILE A 89 -0.97 -1.19 -7.65
N SER A 90 -1.23 -0.50 -8.77
CA SER A 90 -1.74 0.88 -8.72
C SER A 90 -3.13 0.93 -8.08
N GLU A 91 -4.00 -0.03 -8.40
CA GLU A 91 -5.33 -0.14 -7.80
C GLU A 91 -5.26 -0.46 -6.31
N LEU A 92 -4.37 -1.38 -5.88
CA LEU A 92 -4.12 -1.64 -4.47
C LEU A 92 -3.73 -0.37 -3.71
N ALA A 93 -2.78 0.40 -4.25
CA ALA A 93 -2.31 1.64 -3.64
C ALA A 93 -3.44 2.69 -3.54
N ASN A 94 -4.28 2.78 -4.58
CA ASN A 94 -5.44 3.66 -4.58
C ASN A 94 -6.49 3.23 -3.55
N LEU A 95 -6.83 1.94 -3.46
CA LEU A 95 -7.80 1.41 -2.48
C LEU A 95 -7.38 1.72 -1.04
N ILE A 96 -6.13 1.41 -0.70
CA ILE A 96 -5.59 1.69 0.63
C ILE A 96 -5.63 3.19 0.92
N THR A 97 -5.18 4.02 -0.04
CA THR A 97 -5.10 5.46 0.16
C THR A 97 -6.47 6.11 0.29
N ALA A 98 -7.42 5.74 -0.57
CA ALA A 98 -8.79 6.26 -0.54
C ALA A 98 -9.46 5.98 0.81
N GLN A 99 -9.42 4.73 1.28
CA GLN A 99 -10.04 4.37 2.56
C GLN A 99 -9.29 4.98 3.77
N ALA A 100 -7.97 5.14 3.69
CA ALA A 100 -7.19 5.83 4.72
C ALA A 100 -7.54 7.32 4.80
N VAL A 101 -7.71 7.99 3.66
CA VAL A 101 -8.11 9.41 3.59
C VAL A 101 -9.54 9.60 4.11
N THR A 102 -10.47 8.69 3.78
CA THR A 102 -11.83 8.73 4.34
C THR A 102 -11.80 8.64 5.87
N LYS A 103 -11.07 7.67 6.43
CA LYS A 103 -10.89 7.56 7.88
C LYS A 103 -10.21 8.78 8.49
N LEU A 104 -9.23 9.36 7.81
CA LEU A 104 -8.54 10.56 8.25
C LEU A 104 -9.49 11.77 8.30
N HIS A 105 -10.45 11.86 7.38
CA HIS A 105 -11.45 12.92 7.35
C HIS A 105 -12.50 12.81 8.47
N GLU A 106 -12.74 11.60 8.97
CA GLU A 106 -13.66 11.32 10.08
C GLU A 106 -13.06 11.60 11.48
N LEU A 107 -11.75 11.92 11.55
CA LEU A 107 -11.04 12.31 12.78
C LEU A 107 -11.19 13.81 13.08
#